data_AF-A0A967HF80-F1
#
_entry.id   AF-A0A967HF80-F1
#
_cell.length_a   1.000
_cell.length_b   1.000
_cell.length_c   1.000
_cell.angle_alpha   90.00
_cell.angle_beta   90.00
_cell.angle_gamma   90.00
#
_symmetry.space_group_name_H-M   'P 1'
#
loop_
_entity.id
_entity.type
_entity.pdbx_description
1 polymer ?
#
loop_
_entity_poly.entity_id
_entity_poly.type
_entity_poly.pdbx_seq_one_letter_code
_entity_poly.pdbx_strand_id
1 'polypeptide(L)'
;DCGNGAGSLVAVDLLERIGADVVPLYCESDGTFPNHHPDPTVDEYIADLIDRVQAEDAELGIGFDGDADRIGAVDEHGQIVRGDLLLL
;
A
#
# COMPACT_ATOMS: atom_id res chain seq x y z
N ASP A 1 0.64 -1.76 -1.79
CA ASP A 1 0.67 -0.77 -2.87
C ASP A 1 1.90 0.11 -2.74
N CYS A 2 2.79 0.06 -3.72
CA CYS A 2 4.00 0.88 -3.73
C CYS A 2 3.84 2.20 -4.52
N GLY A 3 2.72 2.42 -5.21
CA GLY A 3 2.45 3.63 -6.00
C GLY A 3 3.55 3.99 -7.01
N ASN A 4 4.27 2.99 -7.54
CA ASN A 4 5.46 3.13 -8.37
C ASN A 4 6.64 3.89 -7.73
N GLY A 5 6.58 4.16 -6.42
CA GLY A 5 7.61 4.85 -5.64
C GLY A 5 8.80 3.97 -5.27
N ALA A 6 9.67 4.50 -4.40
CA ALA A 6 10.90 3.86 -3.94
C ALA A 6 10.65 2.57 -3.14
N GLY A 7 9.48 2.46 -2.49
CA GLY A 7 9.07 1.24 -1.76
C GLY A 7 9.05 -0.01 -2.64
N SER A 8 8.85 0.14 -3.95
CA SER A 8 8.90 -0.93 -4.96
C SER A 8 10.19 -1.74 -4.94
N LEU A 9 11.29 -1.15 -4.47
CA LEU A 9 12.62 -1.80 -4.45
C LEU A 9 12.80 -2.79 -3.30
N VAL A 10 11.97 -2.72 -2.26
CA VAL A 10 12.21 -3.46 -1.00
C VAL A 10 10.95 -4.02 -0.35
N ALA A 11 9.77 -3.41 -0.54
CA ALA A 11 8.59 -3.69 0.27
C ALA A 11 8.12 -5.15 0.14
N VAL A 12 8.02 -5.67 -1.08
CA VAL A 12 7.57 -7.05 -1.34
C VAL A 12 8.54 -8.06 -0.72
N ASP A 13 9.82 -8.01 -1.11
CA ASP A 13 10.87 -8.88 -0.58
C ASP A 13 10.96 -8.83 0.96
N LEU A 14 10.79 -7.65 1.55
CA LEU A 14 10.84 -7.47 3.00
C LEU A 14 9.64 -8.14 3.68
N LEU A 15 8.43 -7.89 3.19
CA LEU A 15 7.19 -8.43 3.75
C LEU A 15 7.13 -9.96 3.62
N GLU A 16 7.57 -10.51 2.49
CA GLU A 16 7.68 -11.97 2.31
C GLU A 16 8.71 -12.57 3.28
N ARG A 17 9.84 -11.90 3.51
CA ARG A 17 10.88 -12.36 4.45
C ARG A 17 10.43 -12.38 5.91
N ILE A 18 9.48 -11.55 6.29
CA ILE A 18 8.89 -11.59 7.64
C ILE A 18 7.73 -12.59 7.74
N GLY A 19 7.42 -13.31 6.66
CA GLY A 19 6.46 -14.42 6.62
C GLY A 19 5.06 -14.07 6.14
N ALA A 20 4.86 -12.91 5.51
CA ALA A 20 3.59 -12.54 4.90
C ALA A 20 3.44 -13.14 3.49
N ASP A 21 2.22 -13.52 3.12
CA ASP A 21 1.84 -13.76 1.73
C ASP A 21 1.48 -12.41 1.08
N VAL A 22 2.27 -11.97 0.10
CA VAL A 22 2.18 -10.59 -0.42
C VAL A 22 1.54 -10.57 -1.80
N VAL A 23 0.46 -9.80 -1.96
CA VAL A 23 -0.11 -9.44 -3.25
C VAL A 23 0.43 -8.06 -3.67
N PRO A 24 1.36 -7.98 -4.65
CA PRO A 24 1.93 -6.71 -5.05
C PRO A 24 0.91 -5.87 -5.83
N LEU A 25 0.92 -4.56 -5.55
CA LEU A 25 0.17 -3.55 -6.29
C LEU A 25 1.11 -2.39 -6.60
N TYR A 26 1.25 -2.06 -7.89
CA TYR A 26 2.10 -0.97 -8.40
C TYR A 26 3.54 -0.95 -7.86
N CYS A 27 4.15 -2.13 -7.67
CA CYS A 27 5.51 -2.29 -7.12
C CYS A 27 6.60 -2.42 -8.19
N GLU A 28 6.41 -1.81 -9.35
CA GLU A 28 7.48 -1.52 -10.31
C GLU A 28 7.82 -0.02 -10.19
N SER A 29 9.10 0.29 -9.91
CA SER A 29 9.51 1.69 -9.72
C SER A 29 9.49 2.45 -11.06
N ASP A 30 8.64 3.47 -11.14
CA ASP A 30 8.45 4.32 -12.33
C ASP A 30 8.10 5.75 -11.89
N GLY A 31 9.04 6.69 -12.08
CA GLY A 31 8.89 8.09 -11.70
C GLY A 31 7.90 8.89 -12.55
N THR A 32 7.25 8.28 -13.54
CA THR A 32 6.13 8.88 -14.27
C THR A 32 4.78 8.67 -13.58
N PHE A 33 4.73 7.81 -12.56
CA PHE A 33 3.53 7.48 -11.76
C PHE A 33 2.30 7.15 -12.62
N PRO A 34 2.35 6.08 -13.43
CA PRO A 34 1.33 5.79 -14.43
C PRO A 34 -0.03 5.37 -13.85
N ASN A 35 -0.09 4.97 -12.58
CA ASN A 35 -1.32 4.47 -11.94
C ASN A 35 -2.01 5.57 -11.12
N HIS A 36 -1.34 6.06 -10.08
CA HIS A 36 -1.75 7.20 -9.28
C HIS A 36 -0.52 7.85 -8.63
N HIS A 37 -0.68 9.04 -8.05
CA HIS A 37 0.41 9.64 -7.28
C HIS A 37 0.62 8.86 -5.96
N PRO A 38 1.85 8.59 -5.53
CA PRO A 38 2.12 7.85 -4.30
C PRO A 38 1.95 8.75 -3.07
N ASP A 39 0.69 9.04 -2.72
CA ASP A 39 0.32 9.69 -1.47
C ASP A 39 -0.81 8.89 -0.80
N PRO A 40 -0.48 8.03 0.18
CA PRO A 40 -1.45 7.16 0.82
C PRO A 40 -2.37 7.89 1.82
N THR A 41 -2.26 9.22 1.94
CA THR A 41 -3.16 10.05 2.76
C THR A 41 -4.35 10.60 1.97
N VAL A 42 -4.33 10.44 0.64
CA VAL A 42 -5.41 10.84 -0.27
C VAL A 42 -6.27 9.63 -0.59
N ASP A 43 -7.52 9.63 -0.11
CA ASP A 43 -8.45 8.51 -0.24
C ASP A 43 -8.61 8.01 -1.70
N GLU A 44 -8.55 8.92 -2.68
CA GLU A 44 -8.63 8.57 -4.12
C GLU A 44 -7.51 7.62 -4.55
N TYR A 45 -6.30 7.76 -4.00
CA TYR A 45 -5.13 6.96 -4.36
C TYR A 45 -5.07 5.62 -3.61
N ILE A 46 -5.95 5.41 -2.63
CA ILE A 46 -6.08 4.17 -1.86
C ILE A 46 -7.19 3.26 -2.41
N ALA A 47 -8.01 3.75 -3.36
CA ALA A 47 -9.16 3.02 -3.88
C ALA A 47 -8.79 1.62 -4.42
N ASP A 48 -7.74 1.51 -5.23
CA ASP A 48 -7.30 0.23 -5.78
C ASP A 48 -6.76 -0.72 -4.70
N LEU A 49 -6.15 -0.18 -3.64
CA LEU A 49 -5.71 -0.98 -2.49
C LEU A 49 -6.90 -1.54 -1.71
N ILE A 50 -7.95 -0.74 -1.49
CA ILE A 50 -9.20 -1.19 -0.85
C ILE A 50 -9.84 -2.31 -1.66
N ASP A 51 -10.01 -2.07 -2.98
CA ASP A 51 -10.61 -3.04 -3.88
C ASP A 51 -9.81 -4.34 -3.91
N ARG A 52 -8.47 -4.24 -3.88
CA ARG A 52 -7.61 -5.43 -3.84
C ARG A 52 -7.72 -6.19 -2.52
N VAL A 53 -7.74 -5.51 -1.39
CA VAL A 53 -7.90 -6.16 -0.08
C VAL A 53 -9.18 -6.99 -0.04
N GLN A 54 -10.30 -6.40 -0.49
CA GLN A 54 -11.59 -7.10 -0.53
C GLN A 54 -11.62 -8.24 -1.56
N ALA A 55 -10.98 -8.07 -2.73
CA ALA A 55 -10.96 -9.08 -3.78
C ALA A 55 -10.14 -10.32 -3.41
N GLU A 56 -9.04 -10.13 -2.66
CA GLU A 56 -8.13 -11.22 -2.26
C GLU A 56 -8.46 -11.79 -0.87
N ASP A 57 -9.49 -11.26 -0.20
CA ASP A 57 -9.82 -11.60 1.21
C ASP A 57 -8.60 -11.40 2.13
N ALA A 58 -7.84 -10.32 1.89
CA ALA A 58 -6.59 -10.03 2.57
C ALA A 58 -6.83 -9.45 3.98
N GLU A 59 -5.96 -9.80 4.92
CA GLU A 59 -6.06 -9.35 6.32
C GLU A 59 -5.60 -7.89 6.53
N LEU A 60 -4.83 -7.34 5.58
CA LEU A 60 -4.23 -6.01 5.68
C LEU A 60 -3.81 -5.47 4.31
N GLY A 61 -4.12 -4.21 4.04
CA GLY A 61 -3.56 -3.43 2.95
C GLY A 61 -2.57 -2.38 3.45
N ILE A 62 -1.42 -2.26 2.80
CA ILE A 62 -0.42 -1.21 3.07
C ILE A 62 -0.12 -0.43 1.80
N GLY A 63 -0.26 0.89 1.85
CA GLY A 63 0.14 1.82 0.79
C GLY A 63 1.35 2.66 1.22
N PHE A 64 2.35 2.82 0.36
CA PHE A 64 3.53 3.65 0.63
C PHE A 64 3.46 4.99 -0.12
N ASP A 65 4.09 6.02 0.43
CA ASP A 65 4.36 7.24 -0.32
C ASP A 65 5.63 7.14 -1.18
N GLY A 66 5.93 8.21 -1.93
CA GLY A 66 6.92 8.19 -3.01
C GLY A 66 8.33 7.74 -2.60
N ASP A 67 8.80 8.13 -1.42
CA ASP A 67 10.08 7.72 -0.82
C ASP A 67 9.93 6.66 0.29
N ALA A 68 8.70 6.21 0.54
CA ALA A 68 8.33 5.13 1.44
C ALA A 68 8.68 5.37 2.92
N ASP A 69 8.67 6.63 3.36
CA ASP A 69 8.81 6.99 4.78
C ASP A 69 7.45 7.10 5.51
N ARG A 70 6.36 7.17 4.75
CA ARG A 70 4.98 7.14 5.26
C ARG A 70 4.20 5.95 4.70
N ILE A 71 3.22 5.52 5.49
CA ILE A 71 2.27 4.48 5.11
C ILE A 71 0.82 4.94 5.30
N GLY A 72 -0.06 4.41 4.46
CA GLY A 72 -1.49 4.26 4.74
C GLY A 72 -1.82 2.80 4.96
N ALA A 73 -2.85 2.53 5.76
CA ALA A 73 -3.29 1.18 6.09
C ALA A 73 -4.78 1.02 5.83
N VAL A 74 -5.15 -0.17 5.37
CA VAL A 74 -6.53 -0.59 5.10
C VAL A 74 -6.78 -1.90 5.83
N ASP A 75 -7.87 -2.00 6.59
CA ASP A 75 -8.25 -3.23 7.30
C ASP A 75 -8.89 -4.28 6.38
N GLU A 76 -9.15 -5.47 6.92
CA GLU A 76 -9.74 -6.60 6.19
C GLU A 76 -11.16 -6.32 5.65
N HIS A 77 -11.81 -5.26 6.13
CA HIS A 77 -13.13 -4.82 5.67
C HIS A 77 -13.05 -3.71 4.61
N GLY A 78 -11.84 -3.37 4.16
CA GLY A 78 -11.61 -2.29 3.19
C GLY A 78 -11.78 -0.90 3.78
N GLN A 79 -11.70 -0.74 5.11
CA GLN A 79 -11.76 0.57 5.75
C GLN A 79 -10.36 1.15 5.93
N ILE A 80 -10.21 2.45 5.67
CA ILE A 80 -8.94 3.14 5.88
C ILE A 80 -8.70 3.30 7.39
N VAL A 81 -7.60 2.74 7.86
CA VAL A 81 -7.09 2.97 9.22
C VAL A 81 -6.34 4.30 9.21
N ARG A 82 -7.01 5.34 9.72
CA ARG A 82 -6.44 6.70 9.78
C ARG A 82 -5.19 6.72 10.64
N GLY A 83 -4.21 7.56 10.28
CA GLY A 83 -2.88 7.56 10.90
C GLY A 83 -2.87 7.86 12.41
N ASP A 84 -3.86 8.58 12.92
CA ASP A 84 -4.07 8.79 14.35
C ASP A 84 -4.53 7.51 15.07
N LEU A 85 -5.43 6.73 14.46
CA LEU A 85 -5.86 5.43 14.95
C LEU A 85 -4.73 4.39 14.85
N LEU A 86 -3.92 4.43 13.78
CA LEU A 86 -2.78 3.53 13.58
C LEU A 86 -1.71 3.67 14.67
N LEU A 87 -1.63 4.84 15.31
CA LEU A 87 -0.65 5.12 16.37
C LEU A 87 -1.07 4.56 17.74
N LEU A 88 -2.34 4.19 17.94
CA LEU A 88 -2.90 3.72 19.21
C LEU A 88 -2.60 2.24 19.47
#